data_AF-A0A818WTL8-F1
#
_entry.id   AF-A0A818WTL8-F1
#
_cell.length_a   1.000
_cell.length_b   1.000
_cell.length_c   1.000
_cell.angle_alpha   90.00
_cell.angle_beta   90.00
_cell.angle_gamma   90.00
#
_symmetry.space_group_name_H-M   'P 1'
#
loop_
_entity.id
_entity.type
_entity.pdbx_description
1 polymer ?
#
loop_
_entity_poly.entity_id
_entity_poly.type
_entity_poly.pdbx_seq_one_letter_code
_entity_poly.pdbx_strand_id
1 'polypeptide(L)'
;MCWMQNEEATLYKVAPSYLGRIINIVCGELSIFQLNISSHITGTYLPDILPSFPAPLTATDRMKRDFVYSESMTAVSRSQLNREMQNLSPIASEAEFFQQLLPEQTDMARCNIVILGDCIIFARIPQSYKIPYYLLCKHITLADHSTDVRFAGELWHDENANFQLNNNSGTYRPSKILVESAIALFKHLFPFLEVRGLSWEESARPPTFDRFKFKLKQRITCS
;
A
#
# COMPACT_ATOMS: atom_id res chain seq x y z
N MET A 1 -23.08 -8.63 15.41
CA MET A 1 -22.60 -7.44 16.15
C MET A 1 -21.83 -6.62 15.13
N CYS A 2 -22.31 -5.43 14.76
CA CYS A 2 -21.77 -4.62 13.65
C CYS A 2 -20.72 -3.67 14.24
N TRP A 3 -19.43 -3.94 14.02
CA TRP A 3 -18.33 -3.34 14.79
C TRP A 3 -17.89 -1.96 14.29
N MET A 4 -18.35 -1.52 13.11
CA MET A 4 -18.16 -0.15 12.64
C MET A 4 -19.27 0.80 13.12
N GLN A 5 -19.59 0.79 14.42
CA GLN A 5 -20.28 1.93 15.05
C GLN A 5 -19.30 2.94 15.66
N ASN A 6 -18.00 2.67 15.62
CA ASN A 6 -17.02 3.75 15.73
C ASN A 6 -17.14 4.59 14.45
N GLU A 7 -17.77 5.76 14.57
CA GLU A 7 -17.84 6.81 13.53
C GLU A 7 -16.45 7.28 13.03
N GLU A 8 -15.38 6.71 13.59
CA GLU A 8 -14.00 7.14 13.45
C GLU A 8 -13.28 6.58 12.21
N ALA A 9 -13.86 5.58 11.52
CA ALA A 9 -13.24 5.01 10.33
C ALA A 9 -14.25 4.65 9.24
N THR A 10 -14.06 5.16 8.01
CA THR A 10 -14.89 4.79 6.84
C THR A 10 -14.01 4.38 5.67
N LEU A 11 -14.26 3.19 5.10
CA LEU A 11 -13.52 2.65 3.98
C LEU A 11 -14.22 2.97 2.65
N TYR A 12 -13.44 3.46 1.70
CA TYR A 12 -13.86 3.77 0.35
C TYR A 12 -13.02 2.99 -0.66
N LYS A 13 -13.66 2.57 -1.76
CA LYS A 13 -12.93 2.15 -2.96
C LYS A 13 -12.86 3.31 -3.94
N VAL A 14 -11.66 3.63 -4.39
CA VAL A 14 -11.46 4.69 -5.40
C VAL A 14 -11.92 4.17 -6.76
N ALA A 15 -12.88 4.85 -7.38
CA ALA A 15 -13.35 4.46 -8.70
C ALA A 15 -12.31 4.83 -9.78
N PRO A 16 -12.13 4.04 -10.85
CA PRO A 16 -11.29 4.43 -11.96
C PRO A 16 -11.93 5.56 -12.78
N SER A 17 -11.12 6.51 -13.26
CA SER A 17 -11.55 7.49 -14.25
C SER A 17 -11.81 6.82 -15.61
N TYR A 18 -12.27 7.58 -16.61
CA TYR A 18 -12.40 7.03 -17.97
C TYR A 18 -11.07 6.45 -18.49
N LEU A 19 -9.99 7.20 -18.34
CA LEU A 19 -8.64 6.74 -18.70
C LEU A 19 -8.23 5.53 -17.86
N GLY A 20 -8.53 5.54 -16.55
CA GLY A 20 -8.27 4.42 -15.66
C GLY A 20 -9.00 3.15 -16.09
N ARG A 21 -10.25 3.23 -16.57
CA ARG A 21 -10.99 2.08 -17.09
C ARG A 21 -10.32 1.46 -18.33
N ILE A 22 -9.84 2.29 -19.26
CA ILE A 22 -9.10 1.81 -20.43
C ILE A 22 -7.83 1.10 -19.99
N ILE A 23 -7.07 1.70 -19.07
CA ILE A 23 -5.84 1.11 -18.56
C ILE A 23 -6.15 -0.19 -17.80
N ASN A 24 -7.25 -0.26 -17.06
CA ASN A 24 -7.66 -1.47 -16.36
C ASN A 24 -7.93 -2.65 -17.31
N ILE A 25 -8.51 -2.39 -18.49
CA ILE A 25 -8.70 -3.42 -19.52
C ILE A 25 -7.36 -3.97 -20.01
N VAL A 26 -6.39 -3.10 -20.23
CA VAL A 26 -5.07 -3.49 -20.78
C VAL A 26 -4.18 -4.08 -19.70
N CYS A 27 -4.21 -3.55 -18.48
CA CYS A 27 -3.24 -3.79 -17.42
C CYS A 27 -3.76 -4.59 -16.22
N GLY A 28 -5.07 -4.82 -16.12
CA GLY A 28 -5.73 -5.40 -14.94
C GLY A 28 -6.32 -4.33 -14.03
N GLU A 29 -7.20 -4.70 -13.11
CA GLU A 29 -7.91 -3.75 -12.24
C GLU A 29 -7.03 -3.21 -11.10
N LEU A 30 -6.86 -1.89 -11.06
CA LEU A 30 -6.25 -1.19 -9.92
C LEU A 30 -7.26 -0.98 -8.80
N SER A 31 -7.05 -1.72 -7.71
CA SER A 31 -7.81 -1.55 -6.47
C SER A 31 -7.04 -0.64 -5.51
N ILE A 32 -7.52 0.59 -5.38
CA ILE A 32 -7.10 1.53 -4.32
C ILE A 32 -8.25 1.71 -3.35
N PHE A 33 -7.94 1.61 -2.07
CA PHE A 33 -8.86 1.82 -0.97
C PHE A 33 -8.34 2.96 -0.11
N GLN A 34 -9.27 3.73 0.45
CA GLN A 34 -8.97 4.81 1.38
C GLN A 34 -9.81 4.63 2.63
N LEU A 35 -9.17 4.58 3.78
CA LEU A 35 -9.80 4.56 5.08
C LEU A 35 -9.62 5.94 5.71
N ASN A 36 -10.69 6.73 5.78
CA ASN A 36 -10.63 8.01 6.49
C ASN A 36 -10.56 7.74 7.99
N ILE A 37 -9.66 8.40 8.69
CA ILE A 37 -9.46 8.29 10.14
C ILE A 37 -9.23 9.68 10.76
N SER A 38 -9.57 9.85 12.04
CA SER A 38 -9.33 11.13 12.72
C SER A 38 -7.84 11.44 12.83
N SER A 39 -7.44 12.67 12.51
CA SER A 39 -6.05 13.13 12.62
C SER A 39 -5.50 13.10 14.04
N HIS A 40 -6.38 13.20 15.05
CA HIS A 40 -6.01 13.00 16.44
C HIS A 40 -5.52 11.57 16.70
N ILE A 41 -6.22 10.57 16.15
CA ILE A 41 -5.84 9.16 16.30
C ILE A 41 -4.48 8.94 15.62
N THR A 42 -4.34 9.36 14.37
CA THR A 42 -3.05 9.23 13.66
C THR A 42 -1.92 9.92 14.42
N GLY A 43 -2.11 11.16 14.87
CA GLY A 43 -1.09 11.91 15.60
C GLY A 43 -0.73 11.29 16.96
N THR A 44 -1.64 10.54 17.58
CA THR A 44 -1.37 9.81 18.83
C THR A 44 -0.41 8.64 18.61
N TYR A 45 -0.59 7.89 17.53
CA TYR A 45 0.21 6.69 17.25
C TYR A 45 1.45 6.98 16.40
N LEU A 46 1.37 7.92 15.48
CA LEU A 46 2.39 8.30 14.51
C LEU A 46 2.58 9.83 14.49
N PRO A 47 3.18 10.41 15.56
CA PRO A 47 3.28 11.86 15.73
C PRO A 47 4.24 12.55 14.76
N ASP A 48 5.14 11.81 14.13
CA ASP A 48 6.17 12.34 13.25
C ASP A 48 5.72 12.34 11.77
N ILE A 49 6.13 13.36 11.04
CA ILE A 49 5.96 13.45 9.59
C ILE A 49 7.24 12.95 8.91
N LEU A 50 7.09 12.04 7.95
CA LEU A 50 8.17 11.50 7.14
C LEU A 50 8.51 12.43 5.97
N PRO A 51 9.78 12.85 5.82
CA PRO A 51 10.21 13.54 4.62
C PRO A 51 10.21 12.58 3.42
N SER A 52 9.81 13.07 2.24
CA SER A 52 10.00 12.34 1.00
C SER A 52 11.48 12.37 0.60
N PHE A 53 12.03 11.21 0.22
CA PHE A 53 13.43 11.04 -0.18
C PHE A 53 14.42 11.52 0.89
N PRO A 54 14.50 10.86 2.06
CA PRO A 54 15.41 11.26 3.13
C PRO A 54 16.88 11.25 2.66
N ALA A 55 17.64 12.25 3.10
CA ALA A 55 19.05 12.40 2.77
C ALA A 55 19.93 11.34 3.46
N PRO A 56 21.11 11.01 2.91
CA PRO A 56 21.67 11.51 1.65
C PRO A 56 21.11 10.79 0.41
N LEU A 57 20.82 11.55 -0.65
CA LEU A 57 20.34 11.00 -1.91
C LEU A 57 21.50 10.67 -2.86
N THR A 58 21.49 9.44 -3.35
CA THR A 58 22.34 9.02 -4.47
C THR A 58 21.95 9.80 -5.74
N ALA A 59 22.83 9.82 -6.75
CA ALA A 59 22.50 10.44 -8.04
C ALA A 59 21.28 9.77 -8.72
N THR A 60 21.15 8.44 -8.55
CA THR A 60 20.02 7.68 -9.09
C THR A 60 18.72 7.99 -8.36
N ASP A 61 18.76 8.19 -7.03
CA ASP A 61 17.58 8.61 -6.26
C ASP A 61 17.12 10.02 -6.65
N ARG A 62 18.05 10.95 -6.89
CA ARG A 62 17.74 12.28 -7.41
C ARG A 62 17.07 12.21 -8.78
N MET A 63 17.65 11.46 -9.72
CA MET A 63 17.04 11.27 -11.04
C MET A 63 15.63 10.67 -10.94
N LYS A 64 15.43 9.66 -10.08
CA LYS A 64 14.10 9.05 -9.87
C LYS A 64 13.12 10.08 -9.33
N ARG A 65 13.49 10.85 -8.31
CA ARG A 65 12.67 11.92 -7.74
C ARG A 65 12.28 12.95 -8.81
N ASP A 66 13.26 13.45 -9.54
CA ASP A 66 13.07 14.61 -10.43
C ASP A 66 12.38 14.23 -11.75
N PHE A 67 12.49 12.97 -12.19
CA PHE A 67 11.92 12.50 -13.46
C PHE A 67 10.72 11.57 -13.25
N VAL A 68 10.97 10.43 -12.60
CA VAL A 68 9.98 9.34 -12.48
C VAL A 68 8.87 9.70 -11.49
N TYR A 69 9.24 10.39 -10.42
CA TYR A 69 8.33 10.79 -9.34
C TYR A 69 8.12 12.30 -9.30
N SER A 70 8.28 12.97 -10.43
CA SER A 70 7.92 14.39 -10.56
C SER A 70 6.44 14.61 -10.26
N GLU A 71 6.07 15.81 -9.80
CA GLU A 71 4.67 16.18 -9.58
C GLU A 71 3.82 15.96 -10.83
N SER A 72 4.34 16.30 -12.02
CA SER A 72 3.64 16.09 -13.29
C SER A 72 3.41 14.60 -13.58
N MET A 73 4.40 13.73 -13.35
CA MET A 73 4.24 12.29 -13.56
C MET A 73 3.25 11.69 -12.54
N THR A 74 3.31 12.14 -11.29
CA THR A 74 2.33 11.77 -10.25
C THR A 74 0.93 12.22 -10.65
N ALA A 75 0.75 13.46 -11.10
CA ALA A 75 -0.54 13.99 -11.52
C ALA A 75 -1.13 13.22 -12.72
N VAL A 76 -0.30 12.92 -13.74
CA VAL A 76 -0.72 12.09 -14.88
C VAL A 76 -1.09 10.69 -14.41
N SER A 77 -0.29 10.08 -13.54
CA SER A 77 -0.58 8.76 -12.98
C SER A 77 -1.93 8.78 -12.26
N ARG A 78 -2.14 9.74 -11.36
CA ARG A 78 -3.37 9.89 -10.57
C ARG A 78 -4.59 10.30 -11.38
N SER A 79 -4.44 10.87 -12.58
CA SER A 79 -5.57 11.14 -13.48
C SER A 79 -6.35 9.88 -13.90
N GLN A 80 -5.77 8.70 -13.67
CA GLN A 80 -6.42 7.39 -13.84
C GLN A 80 -7.45 7.10 -12.73
N LEU A 81 -7.42 7.84 -11.63
CA LEU A 81 -8.34 7.73 -10.51
C LEU A 81 -9.45 8.77 -10.67
N ASN A 82 -10.69 8.37 -10.42
CA ASN A 82 -11.80 9.30 -10.28
C ASN A 82 -11.75 9.91 -8.86
N ARG A 83 -12.24 11.15 -8.72
CA ARG A 83 -12.41 11.77 -7.40
C ARG A 83 -13.57 11.17 -6.63
N GLU A 84 -14.50 10.52 -7.34
CA GLU A 84 -15.62 9.82 -6.71
C GLU A 84 -15.15 8.58 -5.96
N MET A 85 -15.50 8.55 -4.68
CA MET A 85 -15.25 7.44 -3.77
C MET A 85 -16.53 6.63 -3.63
N GLN A 86 -16.45 5.34 -3.92
CA GLN A 86 -17.55 4.43 -3.65
C GLN A 86 -17.48 4.03 -2.19
N ASN A 87 -18.49 4.42 -1.42
CA ASN A 87 -18.63 3.98 -0.04
C ASN A 87 -18.87 2.46 -0.07
N LEU A 88 -17.97 1.71 0.57
CA LEU A 88 -18.17 0.29 0.74
C LEU A 88 -19.14 0.10 1.90
N SER A 89 -20.08 -0.85 1.77
CA SER A 89 -20.99 -1.18 2.85
C SER A 89 -20.21 -1.33 4.17
N PRO A 90 -20.79 -0.91 5.32
CA PRO A 90 -20.14 -1.07 6.62
C PRO A 90 -19.60 -2.49 6.73
N ILE A 91 -18.30 -2.61 6.92
CA ILE A 91 -17.63 -3.91 7.00
C ILE A 91 -18.27 -4.67 8.16
N ALA A 92 -18.97 -5.77 7.86
CA ALA A 92 -19.68 -6.52 8.88
C ALA A 92 -18.72 -7.44 9.66
N SER A 93 -17.56 -7.77 9.08
CA SER A 93 -16.52 -8.61 9.70
C SER A 93 -15.10 -8.33 9.19
N GLU A 94 -14.10 -8.69 10.01
CA GLU A 94 -12.67 -8.71 9.65
C GLU A 94 -12.42 -9.36 8.29
N ALA A 95 -13.00 -10.56 8.10
CA ALA A 95 -12.84 -11.34 6.88
C ALA A 95 -13.29 -10.54 5.65
N GLU A 96 -14.36 -9.75 5.73
CA GLU A 96 -14.85 -8.97 4.59
C GLU A 96 -13.92 -7.80 4.22
N PHE A 97 -13.38 -7.06 5.20
CA PHE A 97 -12.45 -5.96 4.92
C PHE A 97 -11.23 -6.47 4.16
N PHE A 98 -10.65 -7.56 4.67
CA PHE A 98 -9.41 -8.07 4.13
C PHE A 98 -9.60 -8.96 2.93
N GLN A 99 -10.70 -9.69 2.79
CA GLN A 99 -11.04 -10.35 1.54
C GLN A 99 -11.23 -9.32 0.41
N GLN A 100 -11.76 -8.13 0.73
CA GLN A 100 -11.82 -7.02 -0.22
C GLN A 100 -10.44 -6.43 -0.52
N LEU A 101 -9.55 -6.28 0.48
CA LEU A 101 -8.22 -5.69 0.32
C LEU A 101 -7.21 -6.65 -0.34
N LEU A 102 -7.14 -7.88 0.16
CA LEU A 102 -6.18 -8.96 -0.11
C LEU A 102 -6.93 -10.30 -0.22
N PRO A 103 -7.53 -10.62 -1.40
CA PRO A 103 -8.35 -11.81 -1.57
C PRO A 103 -7.52 -13.10 -1.37
N GLU A 104 -8.04 -14.04 -0.59
CA GLU A 104 -7.36 -15.29 -0.21
C GLU A 104 -6.86 -16.13 -1.39
N GLN A 105 -7.53 -16.07 -2.55
CA GLN A 105 -7.18 -16.83 -3.75
C GLN A 105 -5.89 -16.37 -4.45
N THR A 106 -5.16 -15.43 -3.85
CA THR A 106 -3.91 -14.92 -4.40
C THR A 106 -2.79 -15.09 -3.37
N ASP A 107 -2.06 -16.21 -3.44
CA ASP A 107 -0.93 -16.63 -2.55
C ASP A 107 0.19 -15.59 -2.34
N MET A 108 0.07 -14.42 -2.96
CA MET A 108 1.05 -13.34 -2.96
C MET A 108 0.38 -11.95 -3.00
N ALA A 109 -0.88 -11.82 -2.59
CA ALA A 109 -1.53 -10.52 -2.51
C ALA A 109 -0.71 -9.59 -1.61
N ARG A 110 -0.28 -8.45 -2.16
CA ARG A 110 0.39 -7.40 -1.41
C ARG A 110 -0.32 -6.10 -1.69
N CYS A 111 -0.33 -5.22 -0.71
CA CYS A 111 -0.71 -3.84 -0.91
C CYS A 111 0.40 -2.92 -0.43
N ASN A 112 0.64 -1.85 -1.18
CA ASN A 112 1.36 -0.71 -0.67
C ASN A 112 0.39 0.06 0.24
N ILE A 113 0.89 0.48 1.39
CA ILE A 113 0.13 1.29 2.33
C ILE A 113 0.82 2.63 2.54
N VAL A 114 0.02 3.67 2.68
CA VAL A 114 0.46 5.02 3.07
C VAL A 114 -0.50 5.51 4.14
N ILE A 115 0.03 5.89 5.30
CA ILE A 115 -0.73 6.52 6.37
C ILE A 115 -0.44 8.02 6.31
N LEU A 116 -1.47 8.81 6.05
CA LEU A 116 -1.48 10.28 6.11
C LEU A 116 -2.07 10.72 7.45
N GLY A 117 -2.05 12.02 7.74
CA GLY A 117 -2.69 12.55 8.96
C GLY A 117 -4.14 12.14 9.11
N ASP A 118 -4.95 12.17 8.05
CA ASP A 118 -6.41 12.00 8.09
C ASP A 118 -6.93 10.74 7.39
N CYS A 119 -6.05 9.91 6.82
CA CYS A 119 -6.48 8.69 6.14
C CYS A 119 -5.35 7.65 5.99
N ILE A 120 -5.76 6.41 5.73
CA ILE A 120 -4.88 5.32 5.31
C ILE A 120 -5.24 4.94 3.88
N ILE A 121 -4.27 4.98 2.98
CA ILE A 121 -4.42 4.58 1.59
C ILE A 121 -3.80 3.20 1.41
N PHE A 122 -4.58 2.26 0.87
CA PHE A 122 -4.12 0.93 0.49
C PHE A 122 -4.21 0.78 -1.03
N ALA A 123 -3.13 0.36 -1.68
CA ALA A 123 -3.14 0.08 -3.11
C ALA A 123 -2.62 -1.32 -3.38
N ARG A 124 -3.46 -2.16 -3.97
CA ARG A 124 -3.08 -3.54 -4.31
C ARG A 124 -1.99 -3.52 -5.38
N ILE A 125 -0.90 -4.24 -5.11
CA ILE A 125 0.19 -4.44 -6.06
C ILE A 125 -0.27 -5.53 -7.05
N PRO A 126 -0.26 -5.26 -8.37
CA PRO A 126 -0.68 -6.24 -9.34
C PRO A 126 0.34 -7.38 -9.42
N GLN A 127 -0.12 -8.59 -9.70
CA GLN A 127 0.79 -9.71 -9.96
C GLN A 127 1.49 -9.61 -11.33
N SER A 128 0.90 -8.87 -12.28
CA SER A 128 1.48 -8.63 -13.60
C SER A 128 2.28 -7.33 -13.61
N TYR A 129 3.59 -7.41 -13.91
CA TYR A 129 4.52 -6.28 -13.90
C TYR A 129 4.38 -5.41 -15.15
N LYS A 130 3.23 -4.75 -15.33
CA LYS A 130 3.04 -3.76 -16.40
C LYS A 130 3.49 -2.38 -15.93
N ILE A 131 4.42 -1.78 -16.67
CA ILE A 131 5.19 -0.57 -16.30
C ILE A 131 4.34 0.64 -15.86
N PRO A 132 3.31 1.09 -16.62
CA PRO A 132 2.56 2.31 -16.24
C PRO A 132 1.79 2.11 -14.93
N TYR A 133 1.38 0.88 -14.66
CA TYR A 133 0.63 0.51 -13.49
C TYR A 133 1.49 0.50 -12.22
N TYR A 134 2.76 0.11 -12.35
CA TYR A 134 3.70 0.07 -11.23
C TYR A 134 3.96 1.46 -10.63
N LEU A 135 3.92 2.52 -11.45
CA LEU A 135 4.11 3.90 -10.97
C LEU A 135 2.96 4.39 -10.09
N LEU A 136 1.72 3.97 -10.40
CA LEU A 136 0.54 4.31 -9.62
C LEU A 136 0.53 3.70 -8.23
N CYS A 137 1.10 2.50 -8.08
CA CYS A 137 1.17 1.82 -6.79
C CYS A 137 2.29 2.35 -5.89
N LYS A 138 3.15 3.28 -6.35
CA LYS A 138 4.24 3.79 -5.51
C LYS A 138 3.73 4.71 -4.41
N HIS A 139 4.31 4.59 -3.22
CA HIS A 139 3.90 5.35 -2.03
C HIS A 139 3.80 6.85 -2.29
N ILE A 140 4.75 7.44 -3.03
CA ILE A 140 4.70 8.88 -3.36
C ILE A 140 3.53 9.26 -4.26
N THR A 141 3.20 8.40 -5.22
CA THR A 141 2.06 8.59 -6.12
C THR A 141 0.74 8.42 -5.38
N LEU A 142 0.69 7.45 -4.45
CA LEU A 142 -0.47 7.23 -3.58
C LEU A 142 -0.68 8.42 -2.63
N ALA A 143 0.40 8.90 -2.02
CA ALA A 143 0.41 10.05 -1.13
C ALA A 143 0.12 11.37 -1.84
N ASP A 144 0.13 11.42 -3.18
CA ASP A 144 -0.03 12.65 -3.96
C ASP A 144 0.94 13.77 -3.57
N HIS A 145 2.20 13.41 -3.27
CA HIS A 145 3.18 14.35 -2.71
C HIS A 145 2.73 15.06 -1.43
N SER A 146 1.80 14.47 -0.67
CA SER A 146 1.36 15.00 0.62
C SER A 146 2.56 15.30 1.53
N THR A 147 2.53 16.47 2.16
CA THR A 147 3.51 16.89 3.16
C THR A 147 3.23 16.28 4.53
N ASP A 148 2.19 15.45 4.67
CA ASP A 148 1.74 14.89 5.94
C ASP A 148 1.71 13.35 5.92
N VAL A 149 2.77 12.76 5.37
CA VAL A 149 2.95 11.30 5.37
C VAL A 149 3.50 10.87 6.72
N ARG A 150 2.81 9.98 7.42
CA ARG A 150 3.16 9.48 8.75
C ARG A 150 3.81 8.10 8.72
N PHE A 151 3.44 7.28 7.73
CA PHE A 151 4.03 5.97 7.49
C PHE A 151 3.85 5.54 6.03
N ALA A 152 4.76 4.72 5.52
CA ALA A 152 4.62 4.08 4.21
C ALA A 152 5.30 2.71 4.19
N GLY A 153 4.62 1.70 3.65
CA GLY A 153 5.12 0.32 3.71
C GLY A 153 4.34 -0.66 2.84
N GLU A 154 4.52 -1.95 3.08
CA GLU A 154 3.77 -3.01 2.43
C GLU A 154 3.02 -3.85 3.47
N LEU A 155 1.81 -4.29 3.12
CA LEU A 155 0.97 -5.18 3.92
C LEU A 155 0.55 -6.40 3.10
N TRP A 156 0.66 -7.60 3.67
CA TRP A 156 0.31 -8.87 3.01
C TRP A 156 -0.04 -9.96 4.03
N HIS A 157 -0.56 -11.10 3.57
CA HIS A 157 -0.78 -12.29 4.41
C HIS A 157 0.37 -13.29 4.26
N ASP A 158 0.75 -13.92 5.37
CA ASP A 158 1.58 -15.14 5.33
C ASP A 158 0.75 -16.41 5.08
N GLU A 159 1.43 -17.56 5.04
CA GLU A 159 0.82 -18.88 4.79
C GLU A 159 -0.17 -19.31 5.89
N ASN A 160 -0.11 -18.67 7.06
CA ASN A 160 -1.01 -18.89 8.19
C ASN A 160 -2.10 -17.82 8.27
N ALA A 161 -2.32 -17.05 7.20
CA ALA A 161 -3.25 -15.94 7.13
C ALA A 161 -2.99 -14.80 8.14
N ASN A 162 -1.79 -14.71 8.74
CA ASN A 162 -1.45 -13.57 9.59
C ASN A 162 -1.03 -12.38 8.73
N PHE A 163 -1.38 -11.19 9.18
CA PHE A 163 -0.95 -9.96 8.53
C PHE A 163 0.50 -9.65 8.83
N GLN A 164 1.22 -9.29 7.79
CA GLN A 164 2.61 -8.90 7.84
C GLN A 164 2.71 -7.47 7.35
N LEU A 165 3.24 -6.59 8.20
CA LEU A 165 3.51 -5.20 7.90
C LEU A 165 5.01 -4.94 7.90
N ASN A 166 5.51 -4.24 6.89
CA ASN A 166 6.89 -3.76 6.89
C ASN A 166 6.98 -2.27 6.53
N ASN A 167 8.19 -1.72 6.67
CA ASN A 167 8.57 -0.37 6.28
C ASN A 167 9.19 -0.29 4.87
N ASN A 168 8.81 -1.19 3.95
CA ASN A 168 9.38 -1.20 2.61
C ASN A 168 8.85 -0.04 1.76
N SER A 169 9.44 1.14 1.94
CA SER A 169 9.20 2.31 1.10
C SER A 169 10.51 2.93 0.67
N GLY A 170 10.85 2.80 -0.61
CA GLY A 170 12.06 3.43 -1.17
C GLY A 170 12.05 4.97 -1.09
N THR A 171 10.85 5.57 -1.03
CA THR A 171 10.64 7.02 -0.95
C THR A 171 10.72 7.54 0.48
N TYR A 172 9.96 6.99 1.41
CA TYR A 172 9.83 7.55 2.77
C TYR A 172 10.68 6.85 3.83
N ARG A 173 11.07 5.59 3.59
CA ARG A 173 11.96 4.77 4.44
C ARG A 173 11.67 4.91 5.96
N PRO A 174 10.45 4.58 6.44
CA PRO A 174 10.15 4.65 7.87
C PRO A 174 11.11 3.80 8.69
N SER A 175 11.40 4.19 9.93
CA SER A 175 12.24 3.40 10.83
C SER A 175 11.52 2.13 11.32
N LYS A 176 12.27 1.17 11.87
CA LYS A 176 11.68 -0.03 12.49
C LYS A 176 10.74 0.32 13.65
N ILE A 177 11.05 1.38 14.41
CA ILE A 177 10.21 1.87 15.52
C ILE A 177 8.83 2.29 15.00
N LEU A 178 8.78 2.96 13.84
CA LEU A 178 7.52 3.36 13.23
C LEU A 178 6.67 2.18 12.74
N VAL A 179 7.26 1.00 12.49
CA VAL A 179 6.50 -0.22 12.19
C VAL A 179 5.69 -0.65 13.41
N GLU A 180 6.30 -0.65 14.60
CA GLU A 180 5.61 -0.98 15.86
C GLU A 180 4.49 0.02 16.18
N SER A 181 4.74 1.32 15.96
CA SER A 181 3.72 2.37 16.08
C SER A 181 2.56 2.17 15.09
N ALA A 182 2.87 1.84 13.83
CA ALA A 182 1.85 1.54 12.84
C ALA A 182 1.04 0.30 13.23
N ILE A 183 1.67 -0.76 13.76
CA ILE A 183 0.99 -1.94 14.30
C ILE A 183 0.05 -1.56 15.44
N ALA A 184 0.49 -0.69 16.35
CA ALA A 184 -0.35 -0.21 17.44
C ALA A 184 -1.58 0.55 16.92
N LEU A 185 -1.41 1.38 15.89
CA LEU A 185 -2.53 2.02 15.18
C LEU A 185 -3.47 1.00 14.54
N PHE A 186 -2.94 0.01 13.83
CA PHE A 186 -3.77 -1.05 13.23
C PHE A 186 -4.50 -1.86 14.30
N LYS A 187 -3.88 -2.19 15.43
CA LYS A 187 -4.54 -2.87 16.56
C LYS A 187 -5.60 -1.99 17.23
N HIS A 188 -5.43 -0.67 17.22
CA HIS A 188 -6.46 0.23 17.71
C HIS A 188 -7.67 0.28 16.77
N LEU A 189 -7.43 0.43 15.46
CA LEU A 189 -8.47 0.49 14.44
C LEU A 189 -9.14 -0.88 14.20
N PHE A 190 -8.38 -1.97 14.36
CA PHE A 190 -8.76 -3.35 14.09
C PHE A 190 -8.27 -4.27 15.22
N PRO A 191 -8.89 -4.25 16.42
CA PRO A 191 -8.40 -5.00 17.59
C PRO A 191 -8.37 -6.52 17.44
N PHE A 192 -9.15 -7.05 16.50
CA PHE A 192 -9.19 -8.48 16.18
C PHE A 192 -7.99 -8.94 15.34
N LEU A 193 -7.30 -8.00 14.71
CA LEU A 193 -6.34 -8.33 13.68
C LEU A 193 -4.95 -8.59 14.24
N GLU A 194 -4.41 -9.76 13.93
CA GLU A 194 -3.04 -10.09 14.25
C GLU A 194 -2.09 -9.51 13.19
N VAL A 195 -1.62 -8.27 13.39
CA VAL A 195 -0.49 -7.71 12.62
C VAL A 195 0.82 -8.08 13.28
N ARG A 196 1.74 -8.60 12.48
CA ARG A 196 3.14 -8.79 12.83
C ARG A 196 4.03 -7.81 12.05
N GLY A 197 5.02 -7.26 12.74
CA GLY A 197 6.01 -6.36 12.17
C GLY A 197 7.21 -7.12 11.67
N LEU A 198 7.62 -6.83 10.44
CA LEU A 198 8.90 -7.26 9.91
C LEU A 198 9.67 -6.02 9.48
N SER A 199 10.93 -5.88 9.90
CA SER A 199 11.78 -4.90 9.25
C SER A 199 11.98 -5.29 7.79
N TRP A 200 12.18 -4.31 6.91
CA TRP A 200 12.54 -4.57 5.50
C TRP A 200 13.67 -5.59 5.37
N GLU A 201 14.70 -5.49 6.23
CA GLU A 201 15.88 -6.35 6.26
C GLU A 201 15.54 -7.81 6.59
N GLU A 202 14.58 -8.03 7.49
CA GLU A 202 14.05 -9.35 7.86
C GLU A 202 13.02 -9.85 6.84
N SER A 203 12.34 -8.94 6.14
CA SER A 203 11.29 -9.25 5.15
C SER A 203 11.81 -9.58 3.76
N ALA A 204 13.15 -9.59 3.57
CA ALA A 204 13.82 -9.93 2.33
C ALA A 204 13.58 -11.41 1.97
N ARG A 205 12.35 -11.72 1.52
CA ARG A 205 12.14 -12.83 0.59
C ARG A 205 13.10 -12.59 -0.59
N PRO A 206 13.73 -13.64 -1.14
CA PRO A 206 14.75 -13.48 -2.16
C PRO A 206 14.26 -12.57 -3.29
N PRO A 207 15.13 -11.69 -3.82
CA PRO A 207 14.75 -10.67 -4.78
C PRO A 207 13.94 -11.30 -5.92
N THR A 208 12.94 -10.58 -6.41
CA THR A 208 12.04 -11.01 -7.49
C THR A 208 12.75 -11.54 -8.74
N PHE A 209 14.01 -11.17 -8.95
CA PHE A 209 14.87 -11.71 -10.00
C PHE A 209 15.21 -13.20 -9.82
N ASP A 210 15.40 -13.65 -8.57
CA ASP A 210 15.60 -15.06 -8.26
C ASP A 210 14.34 -15.89 -8.51
N ARG A 211 13.15 -15.30 -8.42
CA ARG A 211 11.90 -15.98 -8.82
C ARG A 211 11.78 -16.19 -10.32
N PHE A 212 12.29 -15.27 -11.14
CA PHE A 212 12.32 -15.44 -12.59
C PHE A 212 13.27 -16.58 -12.97
N LYS A 213 14.44 -16.66 -12.32
CA LYS A 213 15.38 -17.78 -12.45
C LYS A 213 14.81 -19.09 -11.90
N PHE A 214 14.07 -19.06 -10.80
CA PHE A 214 13.46 -20.24 -10.18
C PHE A 214 12.34 -20.82 -11.07
N LYS A 215 11.47 -19.96 -11.63
CA LYS A 215 10.46 -20.37 -12.62
C LYS A 215 11.06 -20.83 -13.94
N LEU A 216 12.16 -20.24 -14.41
CA LEU A 216 12.87 -20.73 -15.60
C LEU A 216 13.51 -22.11 -15.34
N LYS A 217 14.17 -22.30 -14.18
CA LYS A 217 14.75 -23.60 -13.80
C LYS A 217 13.70 -24.70 -13.74
N GLN A 218 12.54 -24.46 -13.13
CA GLN A 218 11.46 -25.45 -13.06
C GLN A 218 10.90 -25.84 -14.43
N ARG A 219 10.85 -24.91 -15.40
CA ARG A 219 10.43 -25.24 -16.78
C ARG A 219 11.48 -26.06 -17.53
N ILE A 220 12.76 -25.85 -17.25
CA ILE A 220 13.86 -26.57 -17.90
C ILE A 220 14.01 -28.00 -17.34
N THR A 221 13.70 -28.25 -16.07
CA THR A 221 13.81 -29.59 -15.44
C THR A 221 12.61 -30.49 -15.68
N CYS A 222 11.50 -29.97 -16.22
CA CYS A 222 10.29 -30.74 -16.53
C CYS A 222 10.07 -30.93 -18.05
N SER A 223 11.10 -30.66 -18.86
CA SER A 223 11.17 -31.01 -20.29
C SER A 223 12.21 -32.11 -20.48
#